data_AF-A0A1J5RQU6-F1
#
_entry.id   AF-A0A1J5RQU6-F1
#
_cell.length_a   1.000
_cell.length_b   1.000
_cell.length_c   1.000
_cell.angle_alpha   90.00
_cell.angle_beta   90.00
_cell.angle_gamma   90.00
#
_symmetry.space_group_name_H-M   'P 1'
#
loop_
_entity.id
_entity.type
_entity.pdbx_description
1 polymer ?
#
loop_
_entity_poly.entity_id
_entity_poly.type
_entity_poly.pdbx_seq_one_letter_code
_entity_poly.pdbx_strand_id
1 'polypeptide(L)'
;MGRLSNESFEDFLDSLKKAGITITKEAELRERLAETQLWHFAFQTLAANGKAIGIKFEDRTQGRNQAEIERAFNEFNFSEKAKAIFSASLKH
;
A
#
# COMPACT_ATOMS: atom_id res chain seq x y z
N MET A 1 -16.02 -2.32 25.93
CA MET A 1 -14.72 -1.73 25.52
C MET A 1 -14.64 -1.86 24.01
N GLY A 2 -14.71 -0.71 23.33
CA GLY A 2 -15.01 -0.61 21.90
C GLY A 2 -13.89 -1.15 21.03
N ARG A 3 -14.29 -1.87 19.97
CA ARG A 3 -13.47 -2.23 18.81
C ARG A 3 -12.74 -0.98 18.33
N LEU A 4 -11.41 -0.95 18.47
CA LEU A 4 -10.60 -0.03 17.69
C LEU A 4 -10.90 -0.35 16.23
N SER A 5 -11.40 0.65 15.51
CA SER A 5 -11.77 0.62 14.10
C SER A 5 -10.75 -0.19 13.30
N ASN A 6 -11.17 -1.36 12.81
CA ASN A 6 -10.36 -2.24 11.98
C ASN A 6 -10.41 -1.74 10.52
N GLU A 7 -10.00 -0.49 10.30
CA GLU A 7 -9.50 -0.06 8.99
C GLU A 7 -8.19 -0.82 8.77
N SER A 8 -8.33 -2.09 8.37
CA SER A 8 -7.24 -3.04 8.27
C SER A 8 -6.38 -2.67 7.08
N PHE A 9 -5.09 -2.49 7.31
CA PHE A 9 -4.10 -2.49 6.23
C PHE A 9 -4.27 -3.73 5.34
N GLU A 10 -4.75 -4.86 5.87
CA GLU A 10 -5.07 -6.08 5.11
C GLU A 10 -6.12 -5.82 4.01
N ASP A 11 -7.17 -5.05 4.31
CA ASP A 11 -8.22 -4.69 3.36
C ASP A 11 -7.69 -3.75 2.27
N PHE A 12 -6.77 -2.85 2.64
CA PHE A 12 -6.03 -2.04 1.69
C PHE A 12 -5.12 -2.87 0.79
N LEU A 13 -4.35 -3.81 1.35
CA LEU A 13 -3.51 -4.70 0.56
C LEU A 13 -4.33 -5.63 -0.33
N ASP A 14 -5.49 -6.09 0.13
CA ASP A 14 -6.44 -6.86 -0.67
C ASP A 14 -7.01 -6.02 -1.82
N SER A 15 -7.36 -4.76 -1.57
CA SER A 15 -7.78 -3.80 -2.60
C SER A 15 -6.67 -3.55 -3.62
N LEU A 16 -5.42 -3.42 -3.17
CA LEU A 16 -4.27 -3.30 -4.07
C LEU A 16 -4.06 -4.56 -4.91
N LYS A 17 -4.31 -5.76 -4.38
CA LYS A 17 -4.24 -7.04 -5.11
C LYS A 17 -5.42 -7.29 -6.06
N LYS A 18 -6.59 -6.72 -5.76
CA LYS A 18 -7.78 -6.71 -6.63
C LYS A 18 -7.63 -5.73 -7.77
N ALA A 19 -7.07 -4.55 -7.50
CA ALA A 19 -6.34 -3.80 -8.53
C ALA A 19 -5.15 -4.68 -8.96
N GLY A 20 -4.53 -4.68 -10.13
CA GLY A 20 -3.50 -5.72 -10.40
C GLY A 20 -2.12 -5.50 -9.74
N ILE A 21 -2.01 -5.01 -8.50
CA ILE A 21 -0.71 -4.82 -7.83
C ILE A 21 -0.23 -6.12 -7.20
N THR A 22 0.97 -6.52 -7.60
CA THR A 22 1.70 -7.61 -6.99
C THR A 22 2.68 -7.07 -5.96
N ILE A 23 2.54 -7.53 -4.71
CA ILE A 23 3.39 -7.12 -3.59
C ILE A 23 4.44 -8.20 -3.35
N THR A 24 5.70 -7.90 -3.64
CA THR A 24 6.82 -8.76 -3.27
C THR A 24 7.13 -8.59 -1.79
N LYS A 25 7.35 -9.71 -1.07
CA LYS A 25 7.55 -9.76 0.39
C LYS A 25 6.37 -9.16 1.19
N GLU A 26 5.14 -9.48 0.79
CA GLU A 26 3.92 -9.10 1.52
C GLU A 26 4.00 -9.48 3.00
N ALA A 27 4.59 -10.63 3.34
CA ALA A 27 4.76 -11.08 4.71
C ALA A 27 5.57 -10.10 5.58
N GLU A 28 6.66 -9.54 5.07
CA GLU A 28 7.44 -8.54 5.81
C GLU A 28 6.73 -7.19 5.85
N LEU A 29 6.01 -6.83 4.78
CA LEU A 29 5.21 -5.61 4.74
C LEU A 29 4.12 -5.65 5.82
N ARG A 30 3.31 -6.72 5.87
CA ARG A 30 2.26 -6.87 6.88
C ARG A 30 2.82 -6.87 8.30
N GLU A 31 3.98 -7.48 8.52
CA GLU A 31 4.59 -7.52 9.85
C GLU A 31 4.98 -6.11 10.30
N ARG A 32 5.59 -5.31 9.41
CA ARG A 32 5.94 -3.92 9.72
C ARG A 32 4.72 -3.01 9.88
N LEU A 33 3.65 -3.28 9.13
CA LEU A 33 2.39 -2.54 9.25
C LEU A 33 1.64 -2.91 10.53
N ALA A 34 1.65 -4.18 10.93
CA ALA A 34 1.03 -4.67 12.16
C ALA A 34 1.80 -4.27 13.42
N GLU A 35 3.12 -4.06 13.31
CA GLU A 35 3.99 -3.67 14.42
C GLU A 35 3.75 -2.23 14.89
N THR A 36 3.22 -1.35 14.02
CA THR A 36 2.98 0.06 14.37
C THR A 36 1.50 0.42 14.37
N GLN A 37 1.07 1.22 15.34
CA GLN A 37 -0.25 1.87 15.31
C GLN A 37 -0.38 2.86 14.13
N LEU A 38 0.74 3.29 13.53
CA LEU A 38 0.79 4.25 12.43
C LEU A 38 1.17 3.57 11.11
N TRP A 39 0.42 2.52 10.76
CA TRP A 39 0.69 1.73 9.56
C TRP A 39 0.65 2.57 8.27
N HIS A 40 -0.11 3.67 8.21
CA HIS A 40 -0.08 4.62 7.09
C HIS A 40 1.31 5.24 6.87
N PHE A 41 1.98 5.64 7.96
CA PHE A 41 3.31 6.26 7.88
C PHE A 41 4.38 5.21 7.58
N ALA A 42 4.27 4.02 8.16
CA ALA A 42 5.13 2.91 7.80
C ALA A 42 4.94 2.55 6.33
N PHE A 43 3.70 2.44 5.85
CA PHE A 43 3.41 2.16 4.45
C PHE A 43 4.00 3.22 3.53
N GLN A 44 3.81 4.52 3.80
CA GLN A 44 4.38 5.58 2.97
C GLN A 44 5.92 5.50 2.94
N THR A 45 6.53 5.22 4.09
CA THR A 45 7.98 5.00 4.21
C THR A 45 8.43 3.77 3.44
N LEU A 46 7.66 2.67 3.48
CA LEU A 46 7.91 1.41 2.77
C LEU A 46 7.58 1.51 1.27
N ALA A 47 6.67 2.38 0.86
CA ALA A 47 6.43 2.66 -0.55
C ALA A 47 7.65 3.38 -1.15
N ALA A 48 8.16 4.40 -0.44
CA ALA A 48 9.32 5.18 -0.86
C ALA A 48 10.65 4.41 -0.72
N ASN A 49 10.83 3.67 0.38
CA ASN A 49 12.10 3.02 0.76
C ASN A 49 12.04 1.49 0.77
N GLY A 50 10.88 0.88 0.51
CA GLY A 50 10.70 -0.58 0.57
C GLY A 50 11.60 -1.33 -0.41
N LYS A 51 11.99 -0.67 -1.51
CA LYS A 51 12.98 -1.21 -2.44
C LYS A 51 14.32 -1.50 -1.77
N ALA A 52 14.69 -0.77 -0.71
CA ALA A 52 15.90 -1.00 0.07
C ALA A 52 15.85 -2.30 0.90
N ILE A 53 14.66 -2.77 1.28
CA ILE A 53 14.44 -4.02 2.03
C ILE A 53 13.85 -5.15 1.17
N GLY A 54 13.70 -4.89 -0.13
CA GLY A 54 13.22 -5.86 -1.13
C GLY A 54 11.69 -5.92 -1.26
N ILE A 55 10.94 -5.05 -0.58
CA ILE A 55 9.51 -4.91 -0.79
C ILE A 55 9.31 -4.10 -2.07
N LYS A 56 8.56 -4.66 -3.01
CA LYS A 56 8.28 -4.02 -4.30
C LYS A 56 6.81 -4.15 -4.62
N PHE A 57 6.28 -3.08 -5.19
CA PHE A 57 4.94 -3.03 -5.75
C PHE A 57 5.10 -3.04 -7.26
N GLU A 58 4.54 -4.05 -7.90
CA GLU A 58 4.58 -4.23 -9.35
C GLU A 58 3.17 -4.13 -9.88
N ASP A 59 2.92 -3.16 -10.75
CA ASP A 59 1.66 -3.07 -11.47
C ASP A 59 1.68 -4.06 -12.64
N ARG A 60 0.89 -5.12 -12.55
CA ARG A 60 0.77 -6.09 -13.65
C ARG A 60 -0.15 -5.61 -14.78
N THR A 61 -0.74 -4.43 -14.65
CA THR A 61 -1.81 -3.97 -15.53
C THR A 61 -1.39 -2.89 -16.52
N GLN A 62 -0.09 -2.57 -16.55
CA GLN A 62 0.51 -1.54 -17.40
C GLN A 62 -0.22 -0.19 -17.33
N GLY A 63 -0.52 0.26 -16.11
CA GLY A 63 -1.15 1.56 -15.84
C GLY A 63 -2.68 1.56 -15.87
N ARG A 64 -3.34 0.45 -16.23
CA ARG A 64 -4.81 0.35 -16.19
C ARG A 64 -5.38 0.46 -14.78
N ASN A 65 -4.61 0.04 -13.78
CA ASN A 65 -5.06 0.01 -12.40
C ASN A 65 -4.69 1.25 -11.61
N GLN A 66 -4.10 2.26 -12.24
CA GLN A 66 -3.82 3.53 -11.57
C GLN A 66 -5.09 4.13 -10.96
N ALA A 67 -6.22 4.11 -11.68
CA ALA A 67 -7.50 4.59 -11.17
C ALA A 67 -8.02 3.78 -9.96
N GLU A 68 -7.84 2.45 -9.96
CA GLU A 68 -8.29 1.58 -8.85
C GLU A 68 -7.37 1.74 -7.62
N ILE A 69 -6.07 1.90 -7.85
CA ILE A 69 -5.10 2.24 -6.80
C ILE A 69 -5.46 3.61 -6.22
N GLU A 70 -5.70 4.62 -7.05
CA GLU A 70 -6.12 5.95 -6.59
C GLU A 70 -7.39 5.91 -5.76
N ARG A 71 -8.34 5.06 -6.16
CA ARG A 71 -9.61 4.83 -5.47
C ARG A 71 -9.40 4.16 -4.11
N ALA A 72 -8.60 3.10 -4.05
CA ALA A 72 -8.21 2.47 -2.78
C ALA A 72 -7.54 3.50 -1.87
N PHE A 73 -6.50 4.19 -2.32
CA PHE A 73 -5.84 5.20 -1.49
C PHE A 73 -6.79 6.34 -1.04
N ASN A 74 -7.80 6.69 -1.85
CA ASN A 74 -8.82 7.66 -1.46
C ASN A 74 -9.75 7.13 -0.37
N GLU A 75 -10.17 5.88 -0.49
CA GLU A 75 -11.01 5.18 0.47
C GLU A 75 -10.32 5.06 1.83
N PHE A 76 -9.01 4.76 1.81
CA PHE A 76 -8.16 4.68 2.99
C PHE A 76 -7.57 6.04 3.40
N ASN A 77 -8.14 7.19 3.03
CA ASN A 77 -7.70 8.53 3.50
C ASN A 77 -6.19 8.85 3.33
N PHE A 78 -5.51 8.23 2.37
CA PHE A 78 -4.12 8.59 2.08
C PHE A 78 -4.05 9.93 1.36
N SER A 79 -3.13 10.79 1.82
CA SER A 79 -2.84 12.06 1.16
C SER A 79 -2.37 11.84 -0.28
N GLU A 80 -2.73 12.74 -1.19
CA GLU A 80 -2.29 12.73 -2.60
C GLU A 80 -0.76 12.62 -2.73
N LYS A 81 -0.01 13.18 -1.78
CA LYS A 81 1.45 13.05 -1.73
C LYS A 81 1.90 11.60 -1.55
N ALA A 82 1.23 10.83 -0.70
CA ALA A 82 1.52 9.40 -0.52
C ALA A 82 1.20 8.61 -1.79
N LYS A 83 0.09 8.96 -2.47
CA LYS A 83 -0.31 8.37 -3.76
C LYS A 83 0.72 8.65 -4.85
N ALA A 84 1.20 9.89 -4.95
CA ALA A 84 2.20 10.29 -5.93
C ALA A 84 3.54 9.57 -5.70
N ILE A 85 3.99 9.47 -4.44
CA ILE A 85 5.21 8.74 -4.08
C ILE A 85 5.06 7.25 -4.40
N PHE A 86 3.90 6.65 -4.12
CA PHE A 86 3.62 5.26 -4.45
C PHE A 86 3.58 5.03 -5.96
N SER A 87 2.84 5.85 -6.71
CA SER A 87 2.77 5.78 -8.18
C SER A 87 4.14 5.96 -8.84
N ALA A 88 5.00 6.83 -8.29
CA ALA A 88 6.37 7.00 -8.76
C ALA A 88 7.29 5.83 -8.42
N SER A 89 6.95 5.07 -7.36
CA SER A 89 7.71 3.89 -6.92
C SER A 89 7.24 2.60 -7.60
N LEU A 90 6.02 2.57 -8.16
CA LEU A 90 5.55 1.50 -9.02
C LEU A 90 6.46 1.43 -10.25
N LYS A 91 7.16 0.31 -10.40
CA LYS A 91 7.93 0.03 -11.61
C LYS A 91 6.97 -0.45 -12.70
N HIS A 92 7.05 0.21 -13.85
CA HIS A 92 6.31 -0.09 -15.09
C HIS A 92 6.91 -1.28 -15.85
#